data_AF-A0A2S1R861-F1
#
_entry.id   AF-A0A2S1R861-F1
#
_cell.length_a   1.000
_cell.length_b   1.000
_cell.length_c   1.000
_cell.angle_alpha   90.00
_cell.angle_beta   90.00
_cell.angle_gamma   90.00
#
_symmetry.space_group_name_H-M   'P 1'
#
loop_
_entity.id
_entity.type
_entity.pdbx_description
1 polymer ?
#
loop_
_entity_poly.entity_id
_entity_poly.type
_entity_poly.pdbx_seq_one_letter_code
_entity_poly.pdbx_strand_id
1 'polypeptide(L)'
;MYLAAGNGVVGSGDPENCGGQVYNLWFGIVLERGSLEATKAFERALDRAGIEHRADYLDTGLHNWATFTRNLDAGWEYVEPALRG
;
A
#
# COMPACT_ATOMS: atom_id res chain seq x y z
N MET A 1 2.44 14.39 2.87
CA MET A 1 2.75 12.99 3.29
C MET A 1 2.33 12.01 2.21
N TYR A 2 3.02 10.87 2.03
CA TYR A 2 2.66 9.84 1.04
C TYR A 2 2.13 8.58 1.72
N LEU A 3 0.99 8.08 1.25
CA LEU A 3 0.36 6.83 1.68
C LEU A 3 0.13 5.94 0.46
N ALA A 4 0.32 4.64 0.61
CA ALA A 4 -0.06 3.69 -0.41
C ALA A 4 -0.55 2.38 0.19
N ALA A 5 -1.56 1.78 -0.44
CA ALA A 5 -2.06 0.46 -0.06
C ALA A 5 -2.53 -0.32 -1.29
N GLY A 6 -2.36 -1.63 -1.25
CA GLY A 6 -3.11 -2.56 -2.07
C GLY A 6 -4.54 -2.73 -1.58
N ASN A 7 -5.26 -3.71 -2.13
CA ASN A 7 -6.66 -3.95 -1.79
C ASN A 7 -6.96 -5.38 -1.31
N GLY A 8 -5.93 -6.23 -1.19
CA GLY A 8 -6.08 -7.63 -0.82
C GLY A 8 -6.70 -8.50 -1.91
N VAL A 9 -6.77 -8.02 -3.16
CA VAL A 9 -7.12 -8.84 -4.34
C VAL A 9 -5.82 -9.42 -4.90
N VAL A 10 -5.83 -10.74 -5.09
CA VAL A 10 -4.70 -11.49 -5.65
C VAL A 10 -4.45 -11.04 -7.10
N GLY A 11 -3.26 -10.53 -7.36
CA GLY A 11 -2.78 -10.14 -8.68
C GLY A 11 -1.97 -11.25 -9.38
N SER A 12 -1.59 -10.97 -10.63
CA SER A 12 -0.66 -11.82 -11.39
C SER A 12 0.71 -11.82 -10.70
N GLY A 13 1.20 -13.00 -10.31
CA GLY A 13 2.49 -13.18 -9.64
C GLY A 13 2.42 -13.36 -8.11
N ASP A 14 1.28 -13.08 -7.47
CA ASP A 14 1.11 -13.32 -6.03
C ASP A 14 1.26 -14.80 -5.61
N PRO A 15 0.74 -15.79 -6.38
CA PRO A 15 0.93 -17.20 -6.03
C PRO A 15 2.40 -17.63 -6.05
N GLU A 16 3.18 -17.10 -6.98
CA GLU A 16 4.62 -17.37 -7.13
C GLU A 16 5.41 -16.70 -6.00
N ASN A 17 5.00 -15.49 -5.59
CA ASN A 17 5.60 -14.75 -4.48
C ASN A 17 5.23 -15.30 -3.09
N CYS A 18 4.27 -16.22 -2.98
CA CYS A 18 3.87 -16.84 -1.70
C CYS A 18 4.75 -18.04 -1.28
N GLY A 19 5.80 -18.36 -2.04
CA GLY A 19 6.76 -19.42 -1.69
C GLY A 19 6.13 -20.81 -1.54
N GLY A 20 5.03 -21.07 -2.28
CA GLY A 20 4.33 -22.37 -2.29
C GLY A 20 3.43 -22.64 -1.08
N GLN A 21 3.28 -21.70 -0.13
CA GLN A 21 2.41 -21.89 1.04
C GLN A 21 1.13 -21.06 0.91
N VAL A 22 0.01 -21.72 0.57
CA VAL A 22 -1.31 -21.10 0.40
C VAL A 22 -1.78 -20.33 1.65
N TYR A 23 -1.29 -20.69 2.83
CA TYR A 23 -1.60 -19.99 4.07
C TYR A 23 -1.04 -18.56 4.12
N ASN A 24 0.13 -18.31 3.51
CA ASN A 24 0.71 -16.97 3.41
C ASN A 24 -0.16 -16.04 2.55
N LEU A 25 -0.88 -16.62 1.57
CA LEU A 25 -1.78 -15.89 0.69
C LEU A 25 -3.00 -15.37 1.48
N TRP A 26 -3.57 -16.20 2.35
CA TRP A 26 -4.65 -15.79 3.26
C TRP A 26 -4.23 -14.69 4.23
N PHE A 27 -3.06 -14.82 4.85
CA PHE A 27 -2.55 -13.76 5.72
C PHE A 27 -2.29 -12.47 4.96
N GLY A 28 -1.70 -12.54 3.77
CA GLY A 28 -1.46 -11.40 2.91
C GLY A 28 -2.76 -10.65 2.57
N ILE A 29 -3.86 -11.37 2.30
CA ILE A 29 -5.18 -10.77 2.04
C ILE A 29 -5.71 -10.05 3.30
N VAL A 30 -5.70 -10.74 4.45
CA VAL A 30 -6.29 -10.20 5.69
C VAL A 30 -5.52 -8.97 6.17
N LEU A 31 -4.19 -9.05 6.18
CA LEU A 31 -3.34 -7.94 6.57
C LEU A 31 -3.51 -6.75 5.61
N GLU A 32 -3.58 -7.00 4.30
CA GLU A 32 -3.71 -5.90 3.34
C GLU A 32 -5.06 -5.20 3.43
N ARG A 33 -6.15 -5.94 3.65
CA ARG A 33 -7.46 -5.32 3.88
C ARG A 33 -7.50 -4.48 5.15
N GLY A 34 -6.85 -4.95 6.23
CA GLY A 34 -6.71 -4.18 7.45
C GLY A 34 -5.89 -2.89 7.22
N SER A 35 -4.76 -3.02 6.52
CA SER A 35 -3.90 -1.91 6.13
C SER A 35 -4.64 -0.89 5.26
N LEU A 36 -5.40 -1.33 4.25
CA LEU A 36 -6.21 -0.47 3.41
C LEU A 36 -7.21 0.36 4.20
N GLU A 37 -7.97 -0.27 5.09
CA GLU A 37 -8.96 0.44 5.89
C GLU A 37 -8.33 1.43 6.87
N ALA A 38 -7.17 1.09 7.45
CA ALA A 38 -6.39 1.99 8.28
C ALA A 38 -5.86 3.20 7.47
N THR A 39 -5.33 2.95 6.27
CA THR A 39 -4.84 4.00 5.35
C THR A 39 -5.96 4.96 4.97
N LYS A 40 -7.13 4.45 4.55
CA LYS A 40 -8.30 5.29 4.24
C LYS A 40 -8.81 6.06 5.46
N ALA A 41 -8.79 5.44 6.64
CA ALA A 41 -9.19 6.13 7.88
C ALA A 41 -8.24 7.28 8.22
N PHE A 42 -6.94 7.09 7.96
CA PHE A 42 -5.93 8.09 8.18
C PHE A 42 -5.96 9.21 7.14
N GLU A 43 -6.10 8.88 5.86
CA GLU A 43 -6.36 9.84 4.77
C GLU A 43 -7.51 10.79 5.13
N ARG A 44 -8.67 10.23 5.50
CA ARG A 44 -9.83 11.01 5.96
C ARG A 44 -9.52 11.91 7.17
N ALA A 45 -8.60 11.50 8.05
CA ALA A 45 -8.20 12.33 9.19
C ALA A 45 -7.29 13.49 8.77
N LEU A 46 -6.41 13.26 7.81
CA LEU A 46 -5.54 14.31 7.22
C LEU A 46 -6.37 15.33 6.44
N ASP A 47 -7.35 14.86 5.65
CA ASP A 47 -8.32 15.73 4.96
C ASP A 47 -9.03 16.67 5.94
N ARG A 48 -9.57 16.12 7.04
CA ARG A 48 -10.24 16.91 8.08
C ARG A 48 -9.31 17.92 8.77
N ALA A 49 -8.02 17.61 8.84
CA ALA A 49 -7.01 18.49 9.42
C ALA A 49 -6.44 19.50 8.41
N GLY A 50 -6.81 19.42 7.12
CA GLY A 50 -6.25 20.27 6.07
C GLY A 50 -4.76 20.03 5.82
N ILE A 51 -4.25 18.83 6.12
CA ILE A 51 -2.84 18.48 5.94
C ILE A 51 -2.65 17.97 4.51
N GLU A 52 -1.69 18.56 3.78
CA GLU A 52 -1.37 18.13 2.43
C GLU A 52 -0.80 16.69 2.42
N HIS A 53 -1.41 15.84 1.60
CA HIS A 53 -1.01 14.45 1.45
C HIS A 53 -1.41 13.89 0.08
N ARG A 54 -0.85 12.72 -0.24
CA ARG A 54 -1.21 11.89 -1.39
C ARG A 54 -1.43 10.47 -0.91
N ALA A 55 -2.52 9.86 -1.35
CA ALA A 55 -2.81 8.45 -1.12
C ALA A 55 -3.01 7.75 -2.47
N ASP A 56 -2.21 6.72 -2.75
CA ASP A 56 -2.33 5.90 -3.95
C ASP A 56 -2.85 4.50 -3.59
N TYR A 57 -3.91 4.06 -4.27
CA TYR A 57 -4.53 2.75 -4.04
C TYR A 57 -4.37 1.85 -5.25
N LEU A 58 -3.80 0.66 -5.06
CA LEU A 58 -3.62 -0.31 -6.16
C LEU A 58 -4.89 -1.16 -6.36
N ASP A 59 -5.20 -1.46 -7.62
CA ASP A 59 -6.32 -2.34 -8.00
C ASP A 59 -6.11 -3.82 -7.62
N THR A 60 -4.87 -4.20 -7.30
CA THR A 60 -4.49 -5.54 -6.82
C THR A 60 -3.25 -5.46 -5.94
N GLY A 61 -3.07 -6.44 -5.05
CA GLY A 61 -1.89 -6.59 -4.22
C GLY A 61 -2.21 -7.18 -2.84
N LEU A 62 -1.25 -7.94 -2.31
CA LEU A 62 -1.29 -8.53 -0.98
C LEU A 62 -0.27 -7.86 -0.06
N HIS A 63 -0.35 -8.13 1.24
CA HIS A 63 0.60 -7.62 2.21
C HIS A 63 1.96 -8.32 2.07
N ASN A 64 2.73 -7.93 1.06
CA ASN A 64 4.00 -8.54 0.68
C ASN A 64 4.97 -7.52 0.07
N TRP A 65 6.23 -7.93 -0.07
CA TRP A 65 7.29 -7.06 -0.60
C TRP A 65 7.04 -6.64 -2.05
N ALA A 66 6.53 -7.55 -2.88
CA ALA A 66 6.25 -7.25 -4.28
C ALA A 66 5.20 -6.16 -4.47
N THR A 67 4.20 -6.09 -3.58
CA THR A 67 3.20 -5.02 -3.59
C THR A 67 3.80 -3.72 -3.06
N PHE A 68 4.59 -3.79 -1.99
CA PHE A 68 5.25 -2.61 -1.41
C PHE A 68 6.16 -1.89 -2.43
N THR A 69 7.00 -2.63 -3.16
CA THR A 69 7.97 -2.03 -4.08
C THR A 69 7.33 -1.29 -5.26
N ARG A 70 6.08 -1.60 -5.62
CA ARG A 70 5.37 -0.92 -6.73
C ARG A 70 5.16 0.57 -6.50
N ASN A 71 5.14 1.02 -5.25
CA ASN A 71 4.90 2.42 -4.89
C ASN A 71 6.15 3.16 -4.40
N LEU A 72 7.32 2.50 -4.37
CA LEU A 72 8.56 3.11 -3.85
C LEU A 72 8.98 4.32 -4.68
N ASP A 73 9.00 4.19 -6.01
CA ASP A 73 9.42 5.27 -6.89
C ASP A 73 8.48 6.48 -6.78
N ALA A 74 7.17 6.25 -6.88
CA ALA A 74 6.16 7.29 -6.72
C ALA A 74 6.21 7.97 -5.34
N GLY A 75 6.44 7.20 -4.28
CA GLY A 75 6.61 7.71 -2.93
C GLY A 75 7.89 8.56 -2.78
N TRP A 76 8.99 8.12 -3.38
CA TRP A 76 10.24 8.88 -3.40
C TRP A 76 10.08 10.20 -4.17
N GLU A 77 9.52 10.17 -5.38
CA GLU A 77 9.27 11.37 -6.20
C GLU A 77 8.42 12.41 -5.46
N TYR A 78 7.46 11.97 -4.64
CA TYR A 78 6.62 12.86 -3.84
C TYR A 78 7.36 13.45 -2.63
N VAL A 79 8.22 12.67 -1.96
CA VAL A 79 8.89 13.09 -0.71
C VAL A 79 10.20 13.85 -0.98
N GLU A 80 10.94 13.50 -2.03
CA GLU A 80 12.27 14.04 -2.34
C GLU A 80 12.32 15.58 -2.37
N PRO A 81 11.37 16.31 -3.00
CA PRO A 81 11.41 17.77 -3.06
C PRO A 81 11.38 18.43 -1.67
N ALA A 82 10.68 17.82 -0.70
CA ALA A 82 10.60 18.34 0.67
C ALA A 82 11.88 18.11 1.48
N LEU A 83 12.72 17.15 1.08
CA LEU A 83 13.97 16.82 1.77
C LEU A 83 15.19 17.58 1.21
N ARG A 84 15.10 18.08 -0.02
CA ARG A 84 16.18 18.81 -0.70
C ARG A 84 16.03 20.34 -0.62
N GLY A 85 15.08 20.82 0.18
CA GLY A 85 14.83 22.24 0.45
C GLY A 85 15.88 22.88 1.34
#